data_AF-A0A0V0PW17-F1
#
_entry.id   AF-A0A0V0PW17-F1
#
_cell.length_a   1.000
_cell.length_b   1.000
_cell.length_c   1.000
_cell.angle_alpha   90.00
_cell.angle_beta   90.00
_cell.angle_gamma   90.00
#
_symmetry.space_group_name_H-M   'P 1'
#
loop_
_entity.id
_entity.type
_entity.pdbx_description
1 polymer ?
#
loop_
_entity_poly.entity_id
_entity_poly.type
_entity_poly.pdbx_seq_one_letter_code
_entity_poly.pdbx_strand_id
1 'polypeptide(L)'
;MPIDIWLIYVATVLALMSTPGPSQMLMLSNSAINGLPRAWFTAAGDLTANLIQMLAAGLGLATVIATSAEALTVVKWAGTLYLLWIGLRTLRRSMKPISHSASRRASLRTLWLQGFVTSAANPKAVVFFAALFPQFIDPALPFWPQFLVLSATYIAMDGAFLTGYGAGAHWLSQRLKGEARRWLDRIGGSCMILAAVLLGMKNAASR
;
A
#
# COMPACT_ATOMS: atom_id res chain seq x y z
N MET A 1 -1.09 -0.80 -28.32
CA MET A 1 -0.55 -1.84 -27.42
C MET A 1 -1.12 -3.18 -27.86
N PRO A 2 -0.30 -4.20 -28.14
CA PRO A 2 -0.78 -5.55 -28.42
C PRO A 2 -1.57 -6.13 -27.24
N ILE A 3 -2.67 -6.84 -27.51
CA ILE A 3 -3.55 -7.39 -26.47
C ILE A 3 -2.83 -8.44 -25.62
N ASP A 4 -1.93 -9.22 -26.22
CA ASP A 4 -1.20 -10.29 -25.53
C ASP A 4 -0.29 -9.74 -24.43
N ILE A 5 0.41 -8.63 -24.71
CA ILE A 5 1.26 -7.94 -23.72
C ILE A 5 0.39 -7.42 -22.56
N TRP A 6 -0.79 -6.89 -22.88
CA TRP A 6 -1.72 -6.39 -21.86
C TRP A 6 -2.26 -7.52 -20.98
N LEU A 7 -2.60 -8.68 -21.55
CA LEU A 7 -3.03 -9.85 -20.79
C LEU A 7 -1.93 -10.40 -19.88
N ILE A 8 -0.68 -10.47 -20.38
CA ILE A 8 0.48 -10.87 -19.56
C ILE A 8 0.70 -9.88 -18.42
N TYR A 9 0.56 -8.58 -18.68
CA TYR A 9 0.63 -7.55 -17.64
C TYR A 9 -0.43 -7.74 -16.57
N VAL A 10 -1.70 -7.91 -16.95
CA VAL A 10 -2.81 -8.16 -16.02
C VAL A 10 -2.54 -9.41 -15.18
N ALA A 11 -2.12 -10.51 -15.79
CA ALA A 11 -1.78 -11.74 -15.08
C ALA A 11 -0.61 -11.53 -14.10
N THR A 12 0.40 -10.76 -14.48
CA THR A 12 1.54 -10.41 -13.62
C THR A 12 1.09 -9.57 -12.41
N VAL A 13 0.23 -8.58 -12.61
CA VAL A 13 -0.33 -7.76 -11.52
C VAL A 13 -1.18 -8.61 -10.59
N LEU A 14 -2.00 -9.53 -11.10
CA LEU A 14 -2.78 -10.46 -10.27
C LEU A 14 -1.88 -11.38 -9.44
N ALA A 15 -0.85 -11.96 -10.05
CA ALA A 15 0.14 -12.79 -9.35
C ALA A 15 0.85 -11.97 -8.26
N LEU A 16 1.23 -10.73 -8.56
CA LEU A 16 1.80 -9.80 -7.59
C LEU A 16 0.83 -9.54 -6.44
N MET A 17 -0.46 -9.31 -6.70
CA MET A 17 -1.46 -8.96 -5.67
C MET A 17 -2.00 -10.14 -4.87
N SER A 18 -1.73 -11.37 -5.30
CA SER A 18 -2.17 -12.61 -4.64
C SER A 18 -1.83 -12.67 -3.14
N THR A 19 -0.67 -12.11 -2.76
CA THR A 19 -0.21 -12.04 -1.37
C THR A 19 -0.41 -10.63 -0.82
N PRO A 20 -1.17 -10.47 0.28
CA PRO A 20 -1.42 -9.17 0.87
C PRO A 20 -0.12 -8.55 1.41
N GLY A 21 0.14 -7.31 1.02
CA GLY A 21 1.29 -6.52 1.47
C GLY A 21 0.95 -5.50 2.55
N PRO A 22 1.92 -4.62 2.89
CA PRO A 22 1.75 -3.55 3.87
C PRO A 22 0.53 -2.65 3.62
N SER A 23 0.30 -2.30 2.35
CA SER A 23 -0.83 -1.47 1.89
C SER A 23 -2.19 -2.10 2.21
N GLN A 24 -2.36 -3.38 1.89
CA GLN A 24 -3.59 -4.12 2.14
C GLN A 24 -3.83 -4.29 3.66
N MET A 25 -2.76 -4.56 4.43
CA MET A 25 -2.83 -4.63 5.90
C MET A 25 -3.23 -3.29 6.53
N LEU A 26 -2.68 -2.18 6.03
CA LEU A 26 -3.04 -0.84 6.48
C LEU A 26 -4.51 -0.52 6.14
N MET A 27 -4.96 -0.87 4.94
CA MET A 27 -6.34 -0.67 4.49
C MET A 27 -7.34 -1.44 5.37
N LEU A 28 -7.03 -2.70 5.71
CA LEU A 28 -7.81 -3.50 6.65
C LEU A 28 -7.94 -2.79 8.01
N SER A 29 -6.82 -2.35 8.58
CA SER A 29 -6.77 -1.66 9.87
C SER A 29 -7.57 -0.35 9.85
N ASN A 30 -7.30 0.52 8.88
CA ASN A 30 -7.95 1.82 8.78
C ASN A 30 -9.45 1.70 8.50
N SER A 31 -9.88 0.71 7.71
CA SER A 31 -11.29 0.45 7.44
C SER A 31 -12.03 -0.13 8.64
N ALA A 32 -11.41 -1.05 9.38
CA ALA A 32 -11.98 -1.60 10.62
C ALA A 32 -12.20 -0.50 11.68
N ILE A 33 -11.22 0.40 11.85
CA ILE A 33 -11.21 1.43 12.90
C ILE A 33 -12.02 2.67 12.51
N ASN A 34 -11.80 3.21 11.30
CA ASN A 34 -12.35 4.50 10.87
C ASN A 34 -13.59 4.37 9.96
N GLY A 35 -13.90 3.15 9.50
CA GLY A 35 -14.95 2.88 8.53
C GLY A 35 -14.50 3.04 7.08
N LEU A 36 -15.17 2.32 6.18
CA LEU A 36 -14.82 2.24 4.76
C LEU A 36 -14.76 3.62 4.05
N PRO A 37 -15.73 4.55 4.20
CA PRO A 37 -15.69 5.83 3.48
C PRO A 37 -14.46 6.68 3.81
N ARG A 38 -13.96 6.58 5.05
CA ARG A 38 -12.72 7.28 5.45
C ARG A 38 -11.48 6.53 5.00
N ALA A 39 -11.52 5.19 5.00
CA ALA A 39 -10.41 4.36 4.56
C ALA A 39 -10.09 4.53 3.07
N TRP A 40 -11.03 4.98 2.24
CA TRP A 40 -10.73 5.39 0.86
C TRP A 40 -9.66 6.48 0.76
N PHE A 41 -9.48 7.33 1.77
CA PHE A 41 -8.35 8.26 1.78
C PHE A 41 -7.01 7.54 1.93
N THR A 42 -6.98 6.41 2.64
CA THR A 42 -5.79 5.53 2.68
C THR A 42 -5.51 4.95 1.31
N ALA A 43 -6.54 4.43 0.63
CA ALA A 43 -6.40 3.93 -0.74
C ALA A 43 -5.96 5.03 -1.70
N ALA A 44 -6.53 6.23 -1.63
CA ALA A 44 -6.12 7.36 -2.47
C ALA A 44 -4.65 7.74 -2.26
N GLY A 45 -4.16 7.72 -1.02
CA GLY A 45 -2.73 7.93 -0.73
C GLY A 45 -1.86 6.86 -1.37
N ASP A 46 -2.25 5.60 -1.22
CA ASP A 46 -1.55 4.46 -1.80
C ASP A 46 -1.45 4.55 -3.33
N LEU A 47 -2.61 4.74 -3.99
CA LEU A 47 -2.72 4.88 -5.44
C LEU A 47 -1.92 6.08 -5.97
N THR A 48 -1.87 7.17 -5.21
CA THR A 48 -1.06 8.35 -5.59
C THR A 48 0.43 8.01 -5.58
N ALA A 49 0.92 7.32 -4.55
CA ALA A 49 2.32 6.90 -4.49
C ALA A 49 2.67 5.93 -5.61
N ASN A 50 1.79 4.96 -5.92
CA ASN A 50 1.99 4.03 -7.03
C ASN A 50 2.00 4.75 -8.37
N LEU A 51 1.14 5.75 -8.59
CA LEU A 51 1.14 6.55 -9.82
C LEU A 51 2.44 7.34 -10.00
N ILE A 52 2.98 7.92 -8.92
CA ILE A 52 4.27 8.61 -8.96
C ILE A 52 5.41 7.63 -9.27
N GLN A 53 5.39 6.42 -8.70
CA GLN A 53 6.37 5.38 -9.01
C GLN A 53 6.29 4.92 -10.47
N MET A 54 5.09 4.74 -11.01
CA MET A 54 4.87 4.44 -12.43
C MET A 54 5.38 5.56 -13.33
N LEU A 55 5.08 6.82 -13.02
CA LEU A 55 5.58 7.98 -13.76
C LEU A 55 7.12 8.02 -13.73
N ALA A 56 7.73 7.83 -12.56
CA ALA A 56 9.17 7.76 -12.42
C ALA A 56 9.78 6.60 -13.23
N ALA A 57 9.13 5.44 -13.23
CA ALA A 57 9.56 4.29 -14.02
C ALA A 57 9.45 4.52 -15.52
N GLY A 58 8.31 5.03 -15.98
CA GLY A 58 8.02 5.26 -17.39
C GLY A 58 8.81 6.41 -18.01
N LEU A 59 9.07 7.48 -17.26
CA LEU A 59 9.84 8.65 -17.73
C LEU A 59 11.37 8.45 -17.61
N GLY A 60 11.84 7.25 -17.28
CA GLY A 60 13.27 6.94 -17.21
C GLY A 60 13.98 7.42 -15.94
N LEU A 61 13.27 7.97 -14.95
CA LEU A 61 13.81 8.21 -13.60
C LEU A 61 14.24 6.89 -12.93
N ALA A 62 13.76 5.75 -13.41
CA ALA A 62 14.27 4.42 -13.05
C ALA A 62 15.76 4.25 -13.32
N THR A 63 16.38 4.86 -14.34
CA THR A 63 17.86 4.75 -14.52
C THR A 63 18.62 5.53 -13.44
N VAL A 64 18.02 6.59 -12.87
CA VAL A 64 18.61 7.41 -11.80
C VAL A 64 18.34 6.81 -10.40
N ILE A 65 17.19 6.18 -10.19
CA ILE A 65 16.84 5.52 -8.92
C ILE A 65 17.43 4.10 -8.85
N ALA A 66 17.47 3.36 -9.96
CA ALA A 66 18.12 2.04 -10.01
C ALA A 66 19.64 2.12 -9.83
N THR A 67 20.25 3.28 -10.03
CA THR A 67 21.68 3.50 -9.81
C THR A 67 22.03 3.92 -8.37
N SER A 68 21.05 4.25 -7.52
CA SER A 68 21.32 4.61 -6.11
C SER A 68 20.70 3.60 -5.13
N ALA A 69 21.49 2.57 -4.80
CA ALA A 69 21.17 1.63 -3.72
C ALA A 69 20.96 2.32 -2.36
N GLU A 70 21.61 3.46 -2.14
CA GLU A 70 21.49 4.27 -0.91
C GLU A 70 20.13 4.97 -0.82
N ALA A 71 19.61 5.55 -1.91
CA ALA A 71 18.30 6.21 -1.91
C ALA A 71 17.17 5.21 -1.62
N LEU A 72 17.22 4.02 -2.23
CA LEU A 72 16.27 2.93 -1.97
C LEU A 72 16.35 2.45 -0.52
N THR A 73 17.55 2.40 0.06
CA THR A 73 17.78 2.00 1.46
C THR A 73 17.22 3.04 2.43
N VAL A 74 17.43 4.33 2.19
CA VAL A 74 16.89 5.41 3.03
C VAL A 74 15.36 5.40 3.01
N VAL A 75 14.75 5.29 1.82
CA VAL A 75 13.27 5.24 1.69
C VAL A 75 12.71 4.00 2.39
N LYS A 76 13.34 2.83 2.22
CA LYS A 76 12.95 1.60 2.91
C LYS A 76 13.00 1.78 4.43
N TRP A 77 14.10 2.27 4.99
CA TRP A 77 14.24 2.43 6.44
C TRP A 77 13.33 3.54 7.01
N ALA A 78 13.14 4.64 6.29
CA ALA A 78 12.21 5.70 6.68
C ALA A 78 10.76 5.17 6.75
N GLY A 79 10.32 4.41 5.75
CA GLY A 79 9.02 3.74 5.78
C GLY A 79 8.90 2.69 6.88
N THR A 80 9.97 1.92 7.11
CA THR A 80 10.04 0.91 8.19
C THR A 80 9.81 1.56 9.55
N LEU A 81 10.60 2.61 9.87
CA LEU A 81 10.49 3.33 11.14
C LEU A 81 9.13 4.00 11.31
N TYR A 82 8.56 4.54 10.23
CA TYR A 82 7.24 5.16 10.24
C TYR A 82 6.12 4.15 10.51
N LEU A 83 6.12 3.00 9.83
CA LEU A 83 5.17 1.92 10.07
C LEU A 83 5.29 1.38 11.50
N LEU A 84 6.52 1.24 11.99
CA LEU A 84 6.78 0.80 13.37
C LEU A 84 6.18 1.80 14.38
N TRP A 85 6.40 3.10 14.15
CA TRP A 85 5.85 4.17 14.98
C TRP A 85 4.32 4.16 15.00
N ILE A 86 3.65 3.99 13.84
CA ILE A 86 2.18 3.92 13.82
C ILE A 86 1.68 2.63 14.46
N GLY A 87 2.28 1.47 14.16
CA GLY A 87 1.91 0.20 14.77
C GLY A 87 1.96 0.26 16.30
N LEU A 88 3.07 0.78 16.85
CA LEU A 88 3.23 1.00 18.29
C LEU A 88 2.21 2.01 18.86
N ARG A 89 1.89 3.08 18.12
CA ARG A 89 0.89 4.07 18.54
C ARG A 89 -0.53 3.48 18.58
N THR A 90 -0.88 2.62 17.63
CA THR A 90 -2.17 1.91 17.58
C THR A 90 -2.27 0.89 18.71
N LEU A 91 -1.21 0.12 18.98
CA LEU A 91 -1.15 -0.81 20.11
C LEU A 91 -1.25 -0.09 21.47
N ARG A 92 -0.55 1.03 21.64
CA ARG A 92 -0.64 1.84 22.88
C ARG A 92 -2.03 2.44 23.10
N ARG A 93 -2.79 2.68 22.05
CA ARG A 93 -4.19 3.15 22.15
C ARG A 93 -5.15 2.03 22.56
N SER A 94 -4.92 0.80 22.10
CA SER A 94 -5.77 -0.35 22.47
C SER A 94 -5.51 -0.87 23.90
N MET A 95 -4.42 -0.45 24.54
CA MET A 95 -4.08 -0.78 25.93
C MET A 95 -4.60 0.22 26.98
N LYS A 96 -5.15 1.38 26.58
CA LYS A 96 -5.74 2.32 27.55
C LYS A 96 -7.18 1.90 27.91
N PRO A 97 -7.59 1.96 29.20
CA PRO A 97 -8.99 1.83 29.57
C PRO A 97 -9.81 2.86 28.81
N ILE A 98 -11.01 2.48 28.36
CA ILE A 98 -11.92 3.39 27.65
C ILE A 98 -12.34 4.50 28.62
N SER A 99 -11.61 5.60 28.63
CA SER A 99 -12.24 6.89 28.89
C SER A 99 -13.27 7.07 27.78
N HIS A 100 -14.52 7.34 28.16
CA HIS A 100 -15.62 7.68 27.24
C HIS A 100 -15.36 8.94 26.38
N SER A 101 -14.12 9.47 26.34
CA SER A 101 -13.75 10.41 25.29
C SER A 101 -13.83 9.69 23.94
N ALA A 102 -14.79 10.08 23.11
CA ALA A 102 -14.92 9.63 21.73
C ALA A 102 -13.53 9.51 21.09
N SER A 103 -13.09 8.29 20.77
CA SER A 103 -11.76 8.09 20.21
C SER A 103 -11.66 8.94 18.95
N ARG A 104 -10.81 9.97 18.97
CA ARG A 104 -10.77 10.97 17.89
C ARG A 104 -10.37 10.25 16.61
N ARG A 105 -11.33 10.06 15.70
CA ARG A 105 -11.12 9.44 14.38
C ARG A 105 -9.92 10.11 13.70
N ALA A 106 -9.08 9.33 13.03
CA ALA A 106 -7.92 9.90 12.33
C ALA A 106 -8.40 10.92 11.28
N SER A 107 -7.67 12.02 11.11
CA SER A 107 -7.99 13.01 10.07
C SER A 107 -7.80 12.41 8.67
N LEU A 108 -8.55 12.90 7.67
CA LEU A 108 -8.47 12.40 6.30
C LEU A 108 -7.04 12.55 5.72
N ARG A 109 -6.38 13.68 6.01
CA ARG A 109 -4.97 13.91 5.67
C ARG A 109 -4.04 12.85 6.30
N THR A 110 -4.28 12.46 7.55
CA THR A 110 -3.47 11.41 8.19
C THR A 110 -3.66 10.08 7.47
N LEU A 111 -4.90 9.70 7.15
CA LEU A 111 -5.20 8.45 6.45
C LEU A 111 -4.53 8.41 5.05
N TRP A 112 -4.61 9.53 4.33
CA TRP A 112 -3.92 9.68 3.04
C TRP A 112 -2.40 9.57 3.17
N LEU A 113 -1.80 10.29 4.12
CA LEU A 113 -0.35 10.22 4.36
C LEU A 113 0.10 8.81 4.74
N GLN A 114 -0.69 8.09 5.53
CA GLN A 114 -0.39 6.71 5.88
C GLN A 114 -0.36 5.81 4.64
N GLY A 115 -1.39 5.89 3.78
CA GLY A 115 -1.42 5.13 2.52
C GLY A 115 -0.25 5.49 1.62
N PHE A 116 -0.01 6.78 1.41
CA PHE A 116 1.07 7.28 0.57
C PHE A 116 2.44 6.79 1.03
N VAL A 117 2.80 7.00 2.30
CA VAL A 117 4.11 6.62 2.83
C VAL A 117 4.28 5.10 2.83
N THR A 118 3.23 4.35 3.18
CA THR A 118 3.27 2.88 3.21
C THR A 118 3.53 2.30 1.82
N SER A 119 2.85 2.84 0.81
CA SER A 119 2.99 2.40 -0.58
C SER A 119 4.29 2.88 -1.22
N ALA A 120 4.69 4.12 -0.97
CA ALA A 120 5.97 4.68 -1.41
C ALA A 120 7.17 3.88 -0.87
N ALA A 121 7.09 3.41 0.37
CA ALA A 121 8.12 2.59 0.97
C ALA A 121 7.99 1.09 0.68
N ASN A 122 6.94 0.65 -0.02
CA ASN A 122 6.67 -0.77 -0.24
C ASN A 122 7.68 -1.37 -1.24
N PRO A 123 8.63 -2.22 -0.82
CA PRO A 123 9.67 -2.74 -1.69
C PRO A 123 9.10 -3.64 -2.79
N LYS A 124 7.90 -4.19 -2.60
CA LYS A 124 7.20 -4.98 -3.62
C LYS A 124 6.74 -4.09 -4.77
N ALA A 125 6.15 -2.93 -4.45
CA ALA A 125 5.72 -1.94 -5.44
C ALA A 125 6.93 -1.32 -6.15
N VAL A 126 7.93 -0.90 -5.38
CA VAL A 126 9.16 -0.27 -5.92
C VAL A 126 9.88 -1.20 -6.90
N VAL A 127 10.10 -2.47 -6.53
CA VAL A 127 10.76 -3.44 -7.44
C VAL A 127 9.89 -3.72 -8.67
N PHE A 128 8.58 -3.85 -8.51
CA PHE A 128 7.68 -4.07 -9.64
C PHE A 128 7.73 -2.89 -10.63
N PHE A 129 7.58 -1.65 -10.15
CA PHE A 129 7.58 -0.50 -11.03
C PHE A 129 8.97 -0.20 -11.60
N ALA A 130 10.05 -0.39 -10.84
CA ALA A 130 11.39 -0.15 -11.35
C ALA A 130 11.83 -1.18 -12.40
N ALA A 131 11.50 -2.47 -12.20
CA ALA A 131 12.06 -3.56 -13.00
C ALA A 131 11.08 -4.17 -14.00
N LEU A 132 9.81 -4.34 -13.63
CA LEU A 132 8.83 -5.07 -14.43
C LEU A 132 7.97 -4.14 -15.28
N PHE A 133 7.50 -3.01 -14.73
CA PHE A 133 6.61 -2.10 -15.46
C PHE A 133 7.15 -1.62 -16.82
N PRO A 134 8.44 -1.20 -16.96
CA PRO A 134 8.99 -0.78 -18.25
C PRO A 134 9.03 -1.91 -19.29
N GLN A 135 9.08 -3.18 -18.87
CA GLN A 135 9.14 -4.33 -19.79
C GLN A 135 7.83 -4.55 -20.56
N PHE A 136 6.73 -3.95 -20.09
CA PHE A 136 5.43 -4.02 -20.77
C PHE A 136 5.20 -2.89 -21.78
N ILE A 137 6.18 -1.99 -21.93
CA ILE A 137 6.13 -0.88 -22.89
C ILE A 137 6.97 -1.24 -24.10
N ASP A 138 6.35 -1.24 -25.27
CA ASP A 138 7.05 -1.44 -26.53
C ASP A 138 7.73 -0.12 -26.96
N PRO A 139 9.08 -0.08 -27.07
CA PRO A 139 9.80 1.13 -27.46
C PRO A 139 9.59 1.53 -28.93
N ALA A 140 9.06 0.63 -29.78
CA ALA A 140 8.74 0.93 -31.18
C ALA A 140 7.39 1.64 -31.34
N LEU A 141 6.58 1.73 -30.29
CA LEU A 141 5.25 2.34 -30.31
C LEU A 141 5.20 3.63 -29.48
N PRO A 142 4.22 4.53 -29.72
CA PRO A 142 4.06 5.74 -28.90
C PRO A 142 3.91 5.42 -27.41
N PHE A 143 4.70 6.10 -26.57
CA PHE A 143 4.78 5.84 -25.13
C PHE A 143 3.46 6.13 -24.39
N TRP A 144 2.92 7.35 -24.53
CA TRP A 144 1.82 7.84 -23.68
C TRP A 144 0.56 6.98 -23.71
N PRO A 145 0.06 6.51 -24.87
CA PRO A 145 -1.11 5.62 -24.89
C PRO A 145 -0.89 4.32 -24.12
N GLN A 146 0.30 3.71 -24.24
CA GLN A 146 0.64 2.48 -23.53
C GLN A 146 0.75 2.73 -22.03
N PHE A 147 1.46 3.79 -21.64
CA PHE A 147 1.64 4.20 -20.25
C PHE A 147 0.30 4.44 -19.56
N LEU A 148 -0.62 5.17 -20.21
CA LEU A 148 -1.94 5.47 -19.64
C LEU A 148 -2.78 4.21 -19.47
N VAL A 149 -2.77 3.30 -20.45
CA VAL A 149 -3.51 2.02 -20.36
C VAL A 149 -2.96 1.15 -19.22
N LEU A 150 -1.64 0.98 -19.14
CA LEU A 150 -0.98 0.17 -18.12
C LEU A 150 -1.19 0.74 -16.71
N SER A 151 -1.05 2.07 -16.56
CA SER A 151 -1.22 2.75 -15.28
C SER A 151 -2.68 2.73 -14.84
N ALA A 152 -3.63 3.02 -15.73
CA ALA A 152 -5.06 2.97 -15.40
C ALA A 152 -5.50 1.55 -15.02
N THR A 153 -5.00 0.53 -15.74
CA THR A 153 -5.25 -0.88 -15.42
C THR A 153 -4.75 -1.21 -14.00
N TYR A 154 -3.52 -0.84 -13.67
CA TYR A 154 -2.97 -1.09 -12.33
C TYR A 154 -3.77 -0.38 -11.25
N ILE A 155 -4.05 0.92 -11.40
CA ILE A 155 -4.78 1.73 -10.41
C ILE A 155 -6.20 1.16 -10.19
N ALA A 156 -6.87 0.74 -11.25
CA ALA A 156 -8.19 0.12 -11.14
C ALA A 156 -8.14 -1.21 -10.37
N MET A 157 -7.17 -2.07 -10.69
CA MET A 157 -6.99 -3.34 -10.00
C MET A 157 -6.63 -3.15 -8.53
N ASP A 158 -5.63 -2.33 -8.23
CA ASP A 158 -5.19 -2.04 -6.87
C ASP A 158 -6.31 -1.42 -6.03
N GLY A 159 -7.02 -0.44 -6.61
CA GLY A 159 -8.18 0.18 -5.98
C GLY A 159 -9.30 -0.83 -5.68
N ALA A 160 -9.55 -1.78 -6.59
CA ALA A 160 -10.52 -2.86 -6.38
C ALA A 160 -10.08 -3.81 -5.25
N PHE A 161 -8.81 -4.23 -5.22
CA PHE A 161 -8.27 -5.05 -4.14
C PHE A 161 -8.36 -4.33 -2.79
N LEU A 162 -7.85 -3.10 -2.69
CA LEU A 162 -7.89 -2.29 -1.47
C LEU A 162 -9.33 -2.10 -0.99
N THR A 163 -10.26 -1.79 -1.90
CA THR A 163 -11.68 -1.64 -1.55
C THR A 163 -12.29 -2.96 -1.09
N GLY A 164 -11.96 -4.08 -1.73
CA GLY A 164 -12.40 -5.42 -1.31
C GLY A 164 -11.94 -5.78 0.11
N TYR A 165 -10.64 -5.61 0.40
CA TYR A 165 -10.10 -5.80 1.75
C TYR A 165 -10.77 -4.86 2.75
N GLY A 166 -10.87 -3.56 2.42
CA GLY A 166 -11.49 -2.56 3.28
C GLY A 166 -12.96 -2.86 3.57
N ALA A 167 -13.74 -3.27 2.57
CA ALA A 167 -15.15 -3.62 2.72
C ALA A 167 -15.32 -4.86 3.61
N GLY A 168 -14.49 -5.89 3.42
CA GLY A 168 -14.48 -7.07 4.28
C GLY A 168 -14.17 -6.75 5.74
N ALA A 169 -13.14 -5.92 5.99
CA ALA A 169 -12.80 -5.46 7.33
C ALA A 169 -13.90 -4.63 7.98
N HIS A 170 -14.53 -3.73 7.21
CA HIS A 170 -15.62 -2.90 7.71
C HIS A 170 -16.86 -3.73 8.05
N TRP A 171 -17.24 -4.64 7.17
CA TRP A 171 -18.36 -5.55 7.38
C TRP A 171 -18.16 -6.41 8.63
N LEU A 172 -16.95 -6.96 8.81
CA LEU A 172 -16.60 -7.74 9.99
C LEU A 172 -16.63 -6.88 11.26
N SER A 173 -16.11 -5.65 11.21
CA SER A 173 -16.09 -4.75 12.37
C SER A 173 -17.46 -4.27 12.82
N GLN A 174 -18.45 -4.21 11.93
CA GLN A 174 -19.84 -3.92 12.29
C GLN A 174 -20.55 -5.10 12.95
N ARG A 175 -20.15 -6.35 12.66
CA ARG A 175 -20.76 -7.56 13.22
C ARG A 175 -20.18 -7.97 14.57
N LEU A 176 -18.95 -7.58 14.87
CA LEU A 176 -18.29 -7.91 16.13
C LEU A 176 -18.63 -6.89 17.23
N LYS A 177 -19.11 -7.39 18.39
CA LYS A 177 -19.44 -6.61 19.60
C LYS A 177 -18.54 -7.02 20.77
N GLY A 178 -18.41 -6.15 21.78
CA GLY A 178 -17.74 -6.47 23.05
C GLY A 178 -16.23 -6.79 22.91
N GLU A 179 -15.79 -7.88 23.53
CA GLU A 179 -14.39 -8.36 23.51
C GLU A 179 -13.86 -8.60 22.08
N ALA A 180 -14.70 -9.05 21.16
CA ALA A 180 -14.30 -9.34 19.78
C ALA A 180 -13.90 -8.09 18.99
N ARG A 181 -14.48 -6.92 19.33
CA ARG A 181 -14.07 -5.64 18.73
C ARG A 181 -12.72 -5.16 19.27
N ARG A 182 -12.42 -5.44 20.55
CA ARG A 182 -11.08 -5.21 21.12
C ARG A 182 -10.01 -6.08 20.46
N TRP A 183 -10.34 -7.31 20.09
CA TRP A 183 -9.46 -8.17 19.31
C TRP A 183 -9.22 -7.63 17.89
N LEU A 184 -10.22 -7.08 17.22
CA LEU A 184 -10.05 -6.40 15.93
C LEU A 184 -9.07 -5.21 16.00
N ASP A 185 -9.17 -4.36 17.02
CA ASP A 185 -8.24 -3.23 17.20
C ASP A 185 -6.81 -3.71 17.49
N ARG A 186 -6.67 -4.82 18.22
CA ARG A 186 -5.37 -5.49 18.45
C ARG A 186 -4.81 -6.13 17.19
N ILE A 187 -5.65 -6.79 16.38
CA ILE A 187 -5.25 -7.37 15.10
C ILE A 187 -4.84 -6.26 14.14
N GLY A 188 -5.61 -5.17 14.03
CA GLY A 188 -5.24 -4.02 13.20
C GLY A 188 -3.89 -3.43 13.60
N GLY A 189 -3.65 -3.21 14.89
CA GLY A 189 -2.35 -2.78 15.41
C GLY A 189 -1.22 -3.78 15.14
N SER A 190 -1.49 -5.08 15.30
CA SER A 190 -0.53 -6.16 15.05
C SER A 190 -0.21 -6.32 13.57
N CYS A 191 -1.18 -6.15 12.67
CA CYS A 191 -0.99 -6.14 11.22
C CYS A 191 -0.12 -4.96 10.77
N MET A 192 -0.23 -3.80 11.43
CA MET A 192 0.65 -2.67 11.15
C MET A 192 2.08 -2.89 11.66
N ILE A 193 2.24 -3.51 12.83
CA ILE A 193 3.56 -3.94 13.33
C ILE A 193 4.14 -5.03 12.41
N LEU A 194 3.34 -5.99 11.98
CA LEU A 194 3.74 -7.03 11.03
C LEU A 194 4.14 -6.41 9.69
N ALA A 195 3.38 -5.45 9.17
CA ALA A 195 3.74 -4.71 7.97
C ALA A 195 5.08 -3.95 8.13
N ALA A 196 5.32 -3.34 9.30
CA ALA A 196 6.59 -2.69 9.63
C ALA A 196 7.75 -3.69 9.70
N VAL A 197 7.55 -4.84 10.35
CA VAL A 197 8.53 -5.90 10.52
C VAL A 197 8.85 -6.56 9.17
N LEU A 198 7.84 -6.90 8.38
CA LEU A 198 8.01 -7.43 7.02
C LEU A 198 8.74 -6.43 6.11
N LEU A 199 8.43 -5.13 6.24
CA LEU A 199 9.13 -4.08 5.51
C LEU A 199 10.62 -4.00 5.92
N GLY A 200 10.91 -4.07 7.22
CA GLY A 200 12.27 -4.05 7.75
C GLY A 200 13.09 -5.30 7.38
N MET A 201 12.48 -6.48 7.48
CA MET A 201 13.11 -7.79 7.24
C MET A 201 13.44 -8.06 5.77
N LYS A 202 12.80 -7.37 4.82
CA LYS A 202 13.05 -7.59 3.39
C LYS A 202 14.37 -6.91 3.00
N ASN A 203 15.47 -7.65 2.81
CA ASN A 203 16.77 -7.08 2.46
C ASN A 203 16.67 -6.13 1.25
N ALA A 204 17.23 -4.91 1.41
CA ALA A 204 17.45 -4.03 0.28
C ALA A 204 18.57 -4.66 -0.54
N ALA A 205 18.24 -5.20 -1.71
CA ALA A 205 19.15 -5.90 -2.62
C ALA A 205 19.92 -7.08 -1.99
N SER A 206 19.42 -8.29 -2.20
CA SER A 206 20.34 -9.44 -2.30
C SER A 206 21.05 -9.35 -3.65
N ARG A 207 22.27 -8.79 -3.61
CA ARG A 207 23.39 -8.89 -4.57
C ARG A 207 23.06 -8.81 -6.07
#